data_AF-A0ABD2W3U1-F1
#
_entry.id   AF-A0ABD2W3U1-F1
#
_cell.length_a   1.000
_cell.length_b   1.000
_cell.length_c   1.000
_cell.angle_alpha   90.00
_cell.angle_beta   90.00
_cell.angle_gamma   90.00
#
_symmetry.space_group_name_H-M   'P 1'
#
loop_
_entity.id
_entity.type
_entity.pdbx_description
1 polymer ?
#
loop_
_entity_poly.entity_id
_entity_poly.type
_entity_poly.pdbx_seq_one_letter_code
_entity_poly.pdbx_strand_id
1 'polypeptide(L)'
;METKTQVKVEPQETTTTNNATDAEAQKRENNNSPEGSPPAKKECLAKNKSPSNPPASETTILQPPPPPPPAQINIFFELFYDGPYDLTLSNRSWGIHRVPPPNRAIVLSEITFALFNVAISPSYKKQVILTDHLKFKAFVLDKLVVEKTLDSENTQEDFEQSFAEIVNMVVCKGGPIIEDNQDVLSRCAFKDFYSNRWRHKSCTIIIERGEEVCRPCSYLDKYFQEWMKYNSKEIIISN
;
A
#
# COMPACT_ATOMS: atom_id res chain seq x y z
N MET A 1 27.81 -2.55 48.95
CA MET A 1 26.56 -1.98 49.48
C MET A 1 25.40 -2.75 48.91
N GLU A 2 24.41 -2.97 49.75
CA GLU A 2 23.48 -4.09 49.72
C GLU A 2 22.36 -4.00 48.67
N THR A 3 21.88 -5.18 48.31
CA THR A 3 20.56 -5.52 47.76
C THR A 3 19.38 -4.78 48.40
N LYS A 4 18.37 -4.38 47.61
CA LYS A 4 16.99 -4.86 47.80
C LYS A 4 16.00 -4.44 46.69
N THR A 5 15.33 -5.47 46.21
CA THR A 5 14.07 -5.59 45.44
C THR A 5 12.85 -5.04 46.20
N GLN A 6 11.79 -4.62 45.47
CA GLN A 6 10.37 -5.04 45.58
C GLN A 6 9.35 -3.92 45.22
N VAL A 7 8.50 -4.08 44.19
CA VAL A 7 7.08 -4.62 44.17
C VAL A 7 6.06 -3.46 44.15
N LYS A 8 5.41 -3.19 42.99
CA LYS A 8 4.03 -3.58 42.58
C LYS A 8 2.93 -3.01 43.48
N VAL A 9 2.03 -2.17 42.93
CA VAL A 9 0.56 -2.26 43.10
C VAL A 9 -0.14 -1.54 41.93
N GLU A 10 -0.92 -2.31 41.17
CA GLU A 10 -2.14 -1.87 40.45
C GLU A 10 -3.34 -2.21 41.36
N PRO A 11 -4.48 -1.51 41.23
CA PRO A 11 -5.69 -2.31 41.00
C PRO A 11 -6.76 -1.67 40.10
N GLN A 12 -7.32 -2.55 39.25
CA GLN A 12 -8.76 -2.84 39.04
C GLN A 12 -9.61 -2.00 38.08
N GLU A 13 -9.85 -2.63 36.93
CA GLU A 13 -11.15 -3.04 36.36
C GLU A 13 -12.45 -2.47 36.96
N THR A 14 -13.30 -1.94 36.06
CA THR A 14 -14.76 -1.99 36.22
C THR A 14 -15.42 -2.49 34.94
N THR A 15 -16.12 -3.60 35.09
CA THR A 15 -16.97 -4.27 34.11
C THR A 15 -18.35 -3.63 34.11
N THR A 16 -18.96 -3.40 32.95
CA THR A 16 -20.44 -3.38 32.85
C THR A 16 -20.87 -3.96 31.51
N THR A 17 -21.58 -5.08 31.61
CA THR A 17 -22.29 -5.81 30.55
C THR A 17 -23.64 -5.13 30.32
N ASN A 18 -24.17 -5.13 29.09
CA ASN A 18 -25.61 -5.23 28.82
C ASN A 18 -25.83 -5.73 27.39
N ASN A 19 -26.56 -6.84 27.28
CA ASN A 19 -27.17 -7.42 26.08
C ASN A 19 -28.66 -7.03 26.04
N ALA A 20 -29.20 -6.75 24.85
CA ALA A 20 -30.59 -7.00 24.40
C ALA A 20 -30.64 -6.67 22.88
N THR A 21 -30.69 -7.59 21.92
CA THR A 21 -31.81 -8.38 21.34
C THR A 21 -33.09 -7.65 20.90
N ASP A 22 -33.55 -8.06 19.71
CA ASP A 22 -34.88 -7.94 19.06
C ASP A 22 -35.19 -6.64 18.30
N ALA A 23 -35.83 -6.60 17.12
CA ALA A 23 -36.27 -7.58 16.11
C ALA A 23 -36.79 -6.79 14.87
N GLU A 24 -36.80 -7.44 13.68
CA GLU A 24 -37.77 -7.40 12.53
C GLU A 24 -38.48 -6.08 12.12
N ALA A 25 -38.88 -5.77 10.87
CA ALA A 25 -39.29 -6.57 9.73
C ALA A 25 -39.29 -5.74 8.41
N GLN A 26 -39.01 -6.44 7.30
CA GLN A 26 -39.71 -6.45 6.00
C GLN A 26 -40.33 -5.16 5.40
N LYS A 27 -39.95 -4.87 4.15
CA LYS A 27 -40.94 -4.86 3.05
C LYS A 27 -40.31 -5.22 1.69
N ARG A 28 -40.85 -6.28 1.09
CA ARG A 28 -40.66 -6.75 -0.30
C ARG A 28 -41.59 -5.97 -1.23
N GLU A 29 -41.17 -5.83 -2.49
CA GLU A 29 -41.93 -5.83 -3.77
C GLU A 29 -40.92 -5.35 -4.84
N ASN A 30 -40.26 -6.18 -5.67
CA ASN A 30 -40.69 -7.11 -6.71
C ASN A 30 -41.61 -6.49 -7.78
N ASN A 31 -41.07 -6.15 -8.97
CA ASN A 31 -41.40 -6.83 -10.24
C ASN A 31 -40.80 -6.12 -11.48
N ASN A 32 -40.02 -6.91 -12.23
CA ASN A 32 -40.03 -7.15 -13.69
C ASN A 32 -39.98 -5.99 -14.72
N SER A 33 -38.83 -5.96 -15.42
CA SER A 33 -38.58 -5.65 -16.85
C SER A 33 -39.53 -6.44 -17.81
N PRO A 34 -39.67 -6.14 -19.14
CA PRO A 34 -38.60 -5.75 -20.07
C PRO A 34 -38.91 -4.80 -21.28
N GLU A 35 -37.80 -4.39 -21.91
CA GLU A 35 -37.52 -4.03 -23.33
C GLU A 35 -38.59 -3.45 -24.28
N GLY A 36 -38.15 -2.44 -25.05
CA GLY A 36 -38.77 -2.08 -26.33
C GLY A 36 -38.24 -0.77 -26.95
N SER A 37 -37.24 -0.88 -27.84
CA SER A 37 -36.93 0.13 -28.87
C SER A 37 -37.71 -0.19 -30.17
N PRO A 38 -37.62 0.61 -31.26
CA PRO A 38 -38.13 1.96 -31.51
C PRO A 38 -39.10 1.98 -32.74
N PRO A 39 -39.68 3.11 -33.17
CA PRO A 39 -40.23 3.19 -34.53
C PRO A 39 -39.47 4.15 -35.44
N ALA A 40 -39.33 3.71 -36.69
CA ALA A 40 -38.79 4.44 -37.83
C ALA A 40 -39.89 4.98 -38.76
N LYS A 41 -39.46 5.90 -39.65
CA LYS A 41 -40.03 6.33 -40.95
C LYS A 41 -40.99 7.53 -40.95
N LYS A 42 -40.62 8.59 -41.68
CA LYS A 42 -40.99 8.78 -43.10
C LYS A 42 -40.27 9.98 -43.75
N GLU A 43 -39.87 9.77 -45.00
CA GLU A 43 -39.35 10.75 -45.96
C GLU A 43 -40.38 11.84 -46.31
N CYS A 44 -39.87 13.00 -46.74
CA CYS A 44 -40.41 13.71 -47.90
C CYS A 44 -39.27 14.46 -48.64
N LEU A 45 -39.04 14.04 -49.88
CA LEU A 45 -38.23 14.75 -50.88
C LEU A 45 -38.99 15.97 -51.41
N ALA A 46 -38.33 17.12 -51.52
CA ALA A 46 -38.68 18.14 -52.50
C ALA A 46 -37.41 18.80 -53.04
N LYS A 47 -37.15 18.60 -54.34
CA LYS A 47 -36.15 19.29 -55.15
C LYS A 47 -36.58 20.73 -55.39
N ASN A 48 -35.64 21.67 -55.41
CA ASN A 48 -35.60 22.78 -56.37
C ASN A 48 -34.14 23.17 -56.67
N LYS A 49 -33.86 23.45 -57.95
CA LYS A 49 -32.54 23.70 -58.55
C LYS A 49 -32.16 25.20 -58.50
N SER A 50 -30.89 25.45 -58.11
CA SER A 50 -29.86 26.36 -58.69
C SER A 50 -30.11 27.90 -58.73
N PRO A 51 -29.08 28.79 -58.89
CA PRO A 51 -27.63 28.57 -59.11
C PRO A 51 -26.65 29.46 -58.26
N SER A 52 -25.37 29.06 -58.30
CA SER A 52 -24.13 29.87 -58.32
C SER A 52 -23.84 30.94 -57.24
N ASN A 53 -22.88 30.63 -56.37
CA ASN A 53 -21.71 31.46 -56.03
C ASN A 53 -20.65 30.57 -55.34
N PRO A 54 -19.35 30.62 -55.70
CA PRO A 54 -18.32 29.94 -54.93
C PRO A 54 -17.94 30.80 -53.71
N PRO A 55 -17.92 30.28 -52.48
CA PRO A 55 -17.23 30.98 -51.40
C PRO A 55 -15.73 30.76 -51.57
N ALA A 56 -14.99 31.85 -51.46
CA ALA A 56 -13.54 31.90 -51.46
C ALA A 56 -12.96 30.89 -50.46
N SER A 57 -11.87 30.24 -50.85
CA SER A 57 -11.09 29.36 -49.97
C SER A 57 -10.58 30.14 -48.77
N GLU A 58 -11.30 30.06 -47.65
CA GLU A 58 -10.75 30.43 -46.35
C GLU A 58 -9.63 29.45 -46.04
N THR A 59 -8.40 29.94 -46.20
CA THR A 59 -7.23 29.25 -45.68
C THR A 59 -7.29 29.40 -44.17
N THR A 60 -7.91 28.44 -43.48
CA THR A 60 -7.81 28.34 -42.02
C THR A 60 -6.34 28.17 -41.68
N ILE A 61 -5.68 29.25 -41.28
CA ILE A 61 -4.36 29.21 -40.67
C ILE A 61 -4.56 28.46 -39.36
N LEU A 62 -4.19 27.18 -39.35
CA LEU A 62 -4.12 26.38 -38.12
C LEU A 62 -3.13 27.10 -37.20
N GLN A 63 -3.65 27.79 -36.19
CA GLN A 63 -2.82 28.30 -35.12
C GLN A 63 -2.10 27.09 -34.49
N PRO A 64 -0.76 27.14 -34.32
CA PRO A 64 -0.05 26.08 -33.63
C PRO A 64 -0.68 25.90 -32.24
N PRO A 65 -0.75 24.65 -31.73
CA PRO A 65 -1.32 24.40 -30.43
C PRO A 65 -0.61 25.29 -29.39
N PRO A 66 -1.36 25.83 -28.41
CA PRO A 66 -0.76 26.65 -27.38
C PRO A 66 0.41 25.88 -26.75
N PRO A 67 1.55 26.55 -26.49
CA PRO A 67 2.69 25.90 -25.86
C PRO A 67 2.22 25.24 -24.56
N PRO A 68 2.74 24.04 -24.24
CA PRO A 68 2.40 23.39 -22.98
C PRO A 68 2.65 24.37 -21.84
N PRO A 69 1.77 24.41 -20.82
CA PRO A 69 2.01 25.24 -19.65
C PRO A 69 3.42 24.94 -19.11
N PRO A 70 4.20 25.98 -18.73
CA PRO A 70 5.55 25.76 -18.23
C PRO A 70 5.48 24.76 -17.08
N ALA A 71 6.33 23.73 -17.14
CA ALA A 71 6.46 22.78 -16.05
C ALA A 71 6.70 23.59 -14.78
N GLN A 72 5.78 23.50 -13.81
CA GLN A 72 5.96 24.15 -12.52
C GLN A 72 7.14 23.48 -11.84
N ILE A 73 8.29 24.13 -11.89
CA ILE A 73 9.51 23.66 -11.24
C ILE A 73 9.28 23.82 -9.73
N ASN A 74 9.22 22.70 -9.02
CA ASN A 74 9.12 22.73 -7.57
C ASN A 74 10.52 22.92 -6.96
N ILE A 75 10.74 24.07 -6.32
CA ILE A 75 12.04 24.45 -5.75
C ILE A 75 12.52 23.43 -4.71
N PHE A 76 11.63 22.94 -3.83
CA PHE A 76 11.99 21.93 -2.84
C PHE A 76 12.48 20.63 -3.49
N PHE A 77 11.75 20.13 -4.49
CA PHE A 77 12.17 18.93 -5.20
C PHE A 77 13.55 19.11 -5.85
N GLU A 78 13.80 20.23 -6.52
CA GLU A 78 15.12 20.50 -7.13
C GLU A 78 16.23 20.57 -6.08
N LEU A 79 15.98 21.24 -4.95
CA LEU A 79 16.95 21.36 -3.85
C LEU A 79 17.28 19.99 -3.23
N PHE A 80 16.32 19.08 -3.17
CA PHE A 80 16.53 17.73 -2.66
C PHE A 80 17.16 16.78 -3.70
N TYR A 81 16.74 16.92 -4.96
CA TYR A 81 17.17 16.05 -6.04
C TYR A 81 18.62 16.35 -6.46
N ASP A 82 18.96 17.59 -6.83
CA ASP A 82 20.34 17.95 -7.27
C ASP A 82 21.00 19.02 -6.37
N GLY A 83 20.25 19.61 -5.45
CA GLY A 83 20.71 20.74 -4.64
C GLY A 83 21.30 20.36 -3.27
N PRO A 84 21.39 21.35 -2.36
CA PRO A 84 22.08 21.23 -1.08
C PRO A 84 21.21 20.66 0.04
N TYR A 85 19.94 20.35 -0.20
CA TYR A 85 19.07 19.83 0.86
C TYR A 85 19.51 18.41 1.24
N ASP A 86 19.85 18.24 2.51
CA ASP A 86 20.31 16.99 3.08
C ASP A 86 19.32 16.51 4.14
N LEU A 87 18.69 15.36 3.88
CA LEU A 87 17.78 14.75 4.82
C LEU A 87 18.56 13.89 5.82
N THR A 88 18.48 14.22 7.11
CA THR A 88 19.05 13.38 8.15
C THR A 88 18.24 12.09 8.29
N LEU A 89 18.86 10.97 7.90
CA LEU A 89 18.25 9.65 8.03
C LEU A 89 18.32 9.13 9.47
N SER A 90 17.25 8.46 9.91
CA SER A 90 17.11 8.01 11.29
C SER A 90 18.14 6.96 11.72
N ASN A 91 18.69 6.19 10.78
CA ASN A 91 19.76 5.22 11.01
C ASN A 91 20.47 4.84 9.70
N ARG A 92 21.46 3.95 9.79
CA ARG A 92 22.28 3.50 8.64
C ARG A 92 21.61 2.46 7.73
N SER A 93 20.41 1.96 8.06
CA SER A 93 19.69 1.03 7.17
C SER A 93 18.89 1.75 6.09
N TRP A 94 18.70 3.07 6.22
CA TRP A 94 18.10 3.89 5.17
C TRP A 94 19.14 4.36 4.18
N GLY A 95 18.76 4.39 2.90
CA GLY A 95 19.51 5.02 1.82
C GLY A 95 18.62 5.90 0.96
N ILE A 96 19.23 6.86 0.26
CA ILE A 96 18.57 7.76 -0.68
C ILE A 96 19.11 7.47 -2.08
N HIS A 97 18.21 7.27 -3.04
CA HIS A 97 18.51 7.05 -4.44
C HIS A 97 17.77 8.08 -5.29
N ARG A 98 18.42 8.60 -6.33
CA ARG A 98 17.86 9.59 -7.25
C ARG A 98 17.66 8.95 -8.61
N VAL A 99 16.41 8.89 -9.06
CA VAL A 99 16.04 8.29 -10.34
C VAL A 99 16.26 9.33 -11.43
N PRO A 100 17.10 9.05 -12.45
CA PRO A 100 17.38 10.00 -13.51
C PRO A 100 16.16 10.27 -14.40
N PRO A 101 16.20 11.33 -15.22
CA PRO A 101 15.19 11.58 -16.26
C PRO A 101 14.95 10.34 -17.15
N PRO A 102 13.73 10.17 -17.70
CA PRO A 102 12.63 11.15 -17.73
C PRO A 102 11.71 11.14 -16.51
N ASN A 103 11.77 10.11 -15.65
CA ASN A 103 10.87 9.95 -14.51
C ASN A 103 11.61 10.31 -13.21
N ARG A 104 11.93 11.58 -13.03
CA ARG A 104 12.71 12.03 -11.88
C ARG A 104 11.98 11.70 -10.58
N ALA A 105 12.70 11.07 -9.66
CA ALA A 105 12.17 10.75 -8.35
C ALA A 105 13.29 10.61 -7.33
N ILE A 106 12.96 10.89 -6.07
CA ILE A 106 13.80 10.62 -4.91
C ILE A 106 13.19 9.41 -4.21
N VAL A 107 13.99 8.36 -4.07
CA VAL A 107 13.61 7.10 -3.45
C VAL A 107 14.40 6.94 -2.16
N LEU A 108 13.71 6.89 -1.03
CA LEU A 108 14.29 6.57 0.26
C LEU A 108 13.91 5.14 0.60
N SER A 109 14.86 4.32 1.01
CA SER A 109 14.58 2.91 1.26
C SER A 109 15.32 2.35 2.46
N GLU A 110 14.61 1.64 3.32
CA GLU A 110 15.16 0.83 4.41
C GLU A 110 15.49 -0.57 3.87
N ILE A 111 16.78 -0.86 3.73
CA ILE A 111 17.26 -2.13 3.18
C ILE A 111 17.66 -3.04 4.34
N THR A 112 17.28 -4.32 4.22
CA THR A 112 17.85 -5.39 5.05
C THR A 112 18.50 -6.43 4.18
N PHE A 113 19.71 -6.85 4.54
CA PHE A 113 20.29 -8.06 4.00
C PHE A 113 19.74 -9.25 4.78
N ALA A 114 19.27 -10.27 4.06
CA ALA A 114 19.15 -11.58 4.67
C ALA A 114 20.57 -12.00 5.08
N LEU A 115 20.86 -11.99 6.38
CA LEU A 115 22.19 -12.18 6.97
C LEU A 115 22.91 -13.48 6.52
N PHE A 116 22.22 -14.37 5.82
CA PHE A 116 22.63 -15.74 5.59
C PHE A 116 22.85 -16.12 4.12
N ASN A 117 22.56 -15.24 3.14
CA ASN A 117 22.84 -15.57 1.75
C ASN A 117 23.01 -14.34 0.84
N VAL A 118 24.25 -14.03 0.48
CA VAL A 118 24.62 -12.92 -0.42
C VAL A 118 24.11 -13.12 -1.87
N ALA A 119 23.65 -14.34 -2.21
CA ALA A 119 23.01 -14.61 -3.49
C ALA A 119 21.56 -14.08 -3.57
N ILE A 120 20.97 -13.68 -2.44
CA ILE A 120 19.62 -13.12 -2.40
C ILE A 120 19.73 -11.60 -2.53
N SER A 121 19.00 -11.05 -3.51
CA SER A 121 18.93 -9.61 -3.72
C SER A 121 18.43 -8.89 -2.46
N PRO A 122 18.97 -7.70 -2.13
CA PRO A 122 18.48 -6.92 -1.01
C PRO A 122 16.98 -6.65 -1.14
N SER A 123 16.23 -6.86 -0.06
CA SER A 123 14.80 -6.59 -0.01
C SER A 123 14.53 -5.28 0.74
N TYR A 124 13.57 -4.50 0.26
CA TYR A 124 13.17 -3.26 0.90
C TYR A 124 12.09 -3.51 1.96
N LYS A 125 12.37 -3.17 3.21
CA LYS A 125 11.36 -3.21 4.27
C LYS A 125 10.34 -2.10 4.08
N LYS A 126 10.85 -0.89 3.88
CA LYS A 126 10.10 0.34 3.70
C LYS A 126 10.72 1.10 2.55
N GLN A 127 9.88 1.73 1.75
CA GLN A 127 10.31 2.57 0.65
C GLN A 127 9.40 3.80 0.60
N VAL A 128 10.00 4.97 0.40
CA VAL A 128 9.30 6.23 0.15
C VAL A 128 9.76 6.74 -1.21
N ILE A 129 8.82 7.16 -2.05
CA ILE A 129 9.07 7.71 -3.37
C ILE A 129 8.45 9.11 -3.40
N LEU A 130 9.27 10.11 -3.63
CA LEU A 130 8.85 11.47 -3.94
C LEU A 130 9.15 11.74 -5.41
N THR A 131 8.11 12.06 -6.19
CA THR A 131 8.26 12.45 -7.61
C THR A 131 8.47 13.96 -7.75
N ASP A 132 8.93 14.40 -8.92
CA ASP A 132 9.04 15.82 -9.31
C ASP A 132 7.69 16.57 -9.28
N HIS A 133 6.58 15.84 -9.40
CA HIS A 133 5.22 16.33 -9.21
C HIS A 133 4.74 16.28 -7.75
N LEU A 134 5.64 16.18 -6.78
CA LEU A 134 5.34 16.11 -5.34
C LEU A 134 4.41 14.97 -4.91
N LYS A 135 4.27 13.92 -5.74
CA LYS A 135 3.59 12.70 -5.29
C LYS A 135 4.49 11.96 -4.32
N PHE A 136 3.99 11.79 -3.10
CA PHE A 136 4.57 10.99 -2.04
C PHE A 136 3.88 9.64 -1.99
N LYS A 137 4.66 8.58 -2.19
CA LYS A 137 4.19 7.19 -2.05
C LYS A 137 5.06 6.48 -1.03
N ALA A 138 4.46 5.70 -0.14
CA ALA A 138 5.19 4.84 0.76
C ALA A 138 4.75 3.39 0.62
N PHE A 139 5.71 2.48 0.62
CA PHE A 139 5.53 1.05 0.55
C PHE A 139 6.14 0.39 1.78
N VAL A 140 5.49 -0.65 2.28
CA VAL A 140 6.01 -1.52 3.34
C VAL A 140 5.85 -2.97 2.88
N LEU A 141 6.97 -3.69 2.76
CA LEU A 141 7.02 -5.04 2.16
C LEU A 141 6.24 -5.11 0.84
N ASP A 142 6.58 -4.20 -0.09
CA ASP A 142 5.99 -4.03 -1.42
C ASP A 142 4.49 -3.67 -1.47
N LYS A 143 3.82 -3.47 -0.32
CA LYS A 143 2.44 -2.95 -0.29
C LYS A 143 2.44 -1.44 -0.17
N LEU A 144 1.69 -0.77 -1.03
CA LEU A 144 1.42 0.67 -0.92
C LEU A 144 0.60 0.94 0.35
N VAL A 145 1.11 1.80 1.22
CA VAL A 145 0.47 2.14 2.52
C VAL A 145 0.11 3.61 2.63
N VAL A 146 0.79 4.48 1.88
CA VAL A 146 0.47 5.92 1.79
C VAL A 146 0.63 6.35 0.34
N GLU A 147 -0.34 7.11 -0.16
CA GLU A 147 -0.26 7.84 -1.43
C GLU A 147 -0.92 9.20 -1.25
N LYS A 148 -0.15 10.27 -1.41
CA LYS A 148 -0.64 11.65 -1.36
C LYS A 148 0.18 12.57 -2.24
N THR A 149 -0.34 13.76 -2.50
CA THR A 149 0.42 14.86 -3.11
C THR A 149 0.72 15.86 -2.01
N LEU A 150 1.99 16.27 -1.87
CA LEU A 150 2.38 17.23 -0.84
C LEU A 150 1.93 18.64 -1.22
N ASP A 151 1.66 19.47 -0.21
CA ASP A 151 1.33 20.87 -0.41
C ASP A 151 2.54 21.60 -1.00
N SER A 152 2.31 22.47 -1.98
CA SER A 152 3.35 23.33 -2.57
C SER A 152 3.86 24.42 -1.62
N GLU A 153 3.06 24.82 -0.62
CA GLU A 153 3.42 25.90 0.31
C GLU A 153 4.28 25.42 1.49
N ASN A 154 4.08 24.18 1.96
CA ASN A 154 4.78 23.61 3.13
C ASN A 154 5.49 22.28 2.80
N THR A 155 5.98 22.13 1.57
CA THR A 155 6.42 20.83 1.03
C THR A 155 7.54 20.18 1.83
N GLN A 156 8.49 20.96 2.37
CA GLN A 156 9.64 20.41 3.10
C GLN A 156 9.19 19.81 4.43
N GLU A 157 8.51 20.59 5.27
CA GLU A 157 8.00 20.15 6.56
C GLU A 157 6.99 19.00 6.38
N ASP A 158 6.11 19.10 5.38
CA ASP A 158 5.16 18.05 5.05
C ASP A 158 5.87 16.76 4.65
N PHE A 159 6.93 16.85 3.85
CA PHE A 159 7.72 15.70 3.45
C PHE A 159 8.38 15.06 4.68
N GLU A 160 9.08 15.84 5.49
CA GLU A 160 9.82 15.36 6.66
C GLU A 160 8.89 14.70 7.69
N GLN A 161 7.73 15.33 7.97
CA GLN A 161 6.70 14.79 8.85
C GLN A 161 6.15 13.47 8.29
N SER A 162 5.81 13.43 7.01
CA SER A 162 5.33 12.21 6.35
C SER A 162 6.38 11.10 6.39
N PHE A 163 7.64 11.43 6.13
CA PHE A 163 8.73 10.48 6.17
C PHE A 163 8.93 9.93 7.58
N ALA A 164 8.89 10.77 8.61
CA ALA A 164 8.98 10.36 10.01
C ALA A 164 7.86 9.39 10.40
N GLU A 165 6.63 9.61 9.94
CA GLU A 165 5.52 8.68 10.14
C GLU A 165 5.83 7.30 9.55
N ILE A 166 6.35 7.23 8.32
CA ILE A 166 6.75 5.96 7.69
C ILE A 166 7.87 5.29 8.48
N VAL A 167 8.90 6.03 8.91
CA VAL A 167 10.00 5.49 9.72
C VAL A 167 9.48 4.85 11.00
N ASN A 168 8.50 5.47 11.64
CA ASN A 168 7.96 5.02 12.93
C ASN A 168 6.91 3.90 12.82
N MET A 169 6.44 3.55 11.61
CA MET A 169 5.51 2.43 11.43
C MET A 169 6.09 1.11 11.96
N VAL A 170 5.33 0.42 12.80
CA VAL A 170 5.71 -0.92 13.28
C VAL A 170 5.30 -1.95 12.24
N VAL A 171 6.28 -2.65 11.67
CA VAL A 171 6.06 -3.72 10.71
C VAL A 171 5.95 -5.05 11.44
N CYS A 172 4.87 -5.79 11.21
CA CYS A 172 4.66 -7.12 11.74
C CYS A 172 5.86 -8.03 11.47
N LYS A 173 6.47 -8.58 12.52
CA LYS A 173 7.63 -9.49 12.42
C LYS A 173 7.32 -10.79 11.68
N GLY A 174 6.03 -11.16 11.60
CA GLY A 174 5.60 -12.46 11.08
C GLY A 174 5.42 -13.46 12.22
N GLY A 175 4.97 -14.66 11.88
CA GLY A 175 4.72 -15.73 12.82
C GLY A 175 5.98 -16.58 13.10
N PRO A 176 5.86 -17.92 13.13
CA PRO A 176 6.93 -18.85 13.46
C PRO A 176 8.14 -18.72 12.52
N ILE A 177 9.32 -19.13 12.99
CA ILE A 177 10.54 -19.18 12.17
C ILE A 177 10.37 -20.23 11.07
N ILE A 178 10.89 -19.96 9.87
CA ILE A 178 10.76 -20.87 8.71
C ILE A 178 11.45 -22.20 8.98
N GLU A 179 12.65 -22.17 9.57
CA GLU A 179 13.49 -23.33 9.85
C GLU A 179 12.81 -24.34 10.80
N ASP A 180 12.04 -23.87 11.77
CA ASP A 180 11.33 -24.73 12.73
C ASP A 180 10.14 -25.47 12.09
N ASN A 181 9.70 -25.04 10.90
CA ASN A 181 8.45 -25.49 10.26
C ASN A 181 8.63 -25.66 8.74
N GLN A 182 9.76 -26.22 8.28
CA GLN A 182 10.09 -26.28 6.85
C GLN A 182 9.10 -27.13 6.03
N ASP A 183 8.59 -28.21 6.62
CA ASP A 183 7.76 -29.22 5.97
C ASP A 183 6.25 -28.90 5.98
N VAL A 184 5.87 -27.75 6.55
CA VAL A 184 4.45 -27.36 6.63
C VAL A 184 3.99 -26.81 5.29
N LEU A 185 3.13 -27.56 4.60
CA LEU A 185 2.42 -27.08 3.42
C LEU A 185 1.21 -26.22 3.86
N SER A 186 1.45 -24.91 3.98
CA SER A 186 0.40 -23.98 4.40
C SER A 186 -0.27 -23.27 3.22
N ARG A 187 -1.60 -23.40 3.13
CA ARG A 187 -2.43 -22.60 2.21
C ARG A 187 -2.71 -21.19 2.74
N CYS A 188 -2.59 -20.97 4.05
CA CYS A 188 -2.92 -19.70 4.71
C CYS A 188 -1.69 -18.82 4.99
N ALA A 189 -0.48 -19.32 4.76
CA ALA A 189 0.77 -18.60 5.00
C ALA A 189 1.75 -18.74 3.82
N PHE A 190 2.78 -17.90 3.83
CA PHE A 190 3.92 -17.98 2.91
C PHE A 190 5.22 -17.73 3.69
N LYS A 191 6.33 -18.20 3.12
CA LYS A 191 7.67 -17.95 3.66
C LYS A 191 8.05 -16.50 3.39
N ASP A 192 8.19 -15.71 4.45
CA ASP A 192 8.68 -14.35 4.38
C ASP A 192 10.18 -14.35 4.66
N PHE A 193 10.96 -14.34 3.58
CA PHE A 193 12.42 -14.34 3.65
C PHE A 193 12.99 -13.02 4.18
N TYR A 194 12.21 -11.93 4.20
CA TYR A 194 12.63 -10.66 4.80
C TYR A 194 12.82 -10.82 6.31
N SER A 195 11.87 -11.44 7.01
CA SER A 195 11.94 -11.64 8.47
C SER A 195 12.35 -13.05 8.89
N ASN A 196 12.72 -13.91 7.93
CA ASN A 196 12.99 -15.34 8.10
C ASN A 196 11.86 -16.08 8.87
N ARG A 197 10.61 -15.70 8.60
CA ARG A 197 9.42 -16.18 9.33
C ARG A 197 8.29 -16.53 8.37
N TRP A 198 7.37 -17.34 8.84
CA TRP A 198 6.12 -17.57 8.15
C TRP A 198 5.20 -16.35 8.32
N ARG A 199 4.65 -15.83 7.22
CA ARG A 199 3.70 -14.72 7.24
C ARG A 199 2.34 -15.21 6.79
N HIS A 200 1.30 -14.88 7.54
CA HIS A 200 -0.08 -15.21 7.16
C HIS A 200 -0.48 -14.37 5.93
N LYS A 201 -1.24 -14.95 4.99
CA LYS A 201 -1.68 -14.26 3.76
C LYS A 201 -2.53 -13.03 4.07
N SER A 202 -3.34 -13.09 5.13
CA SER A 202 -4.13 -11.98 5.68
C SER A 202 -3.37 -11.10 6.68
N CYS A 203 -2.04 -11.12 6.70
CA CYS A 203 -1.25 -10.24 7.57
C CYS A 203 -1.55 -8.76 7.29
N THR A 204 -1.78 -7.99 8.34
CA THR A 204 -2.03 -6.54 8.27
C THR A 204 -0.79 -5.72 7.87
N ILE A 205 0.40 -6.33 7.93
CA ILE A 205 1.72 -5.72 7.67
C ILE A 205 2.10 -4.62 8.65
N ILE A 206 1.28 -3.58 8.79
CA ILE A 206 1.45 -2.53 9.79
C ILE A 206 0.67 -2.92 11.05
N ILE A 207 1.26 -2.62 12.21
CA ILE A 207 0.64 -2.81 13.53
C ILE A 207 0.60 -1.46 14.24
N GLU A 208 -0.56 -1.12 14.80
CA GLU A 208 -0.82 0.19 15.42
C GLU A 208 -0.63 0.21 16.94
N ARG A 209 -0.59 -0.96 17.57
CA ARG A 209 -0.56 -1.12 19.04
C ARG A 209 0.67 -1.92 19.42
N GLY A 210 1.16 -1.81 20.66
CA GLY A 210 2.44 -2.35 21.18
C GLY A 210 2.66 -3.87 21.12
N GLU A 211 2.13 -4.53 20.11
CA GLU A 211 2.35 -5.88 19.66
C GLU A 211 3.43 -5.87 18.57
N GLU A 212 4.22 -6.94 18.48
CA GLU A 212 5.24 -7.08 17.43
C GLU A 212 4.75 -7.92 16.25
N VAL A 213 3.65 -8.66 16.44
CA VAL A 213 3.10 -9.63 15.51
C VAL A 213 1.59 -9.45 15.46
N CYS A 214 1.04 -9.30 14.26
CA CYS A 214 -0.40 -9.13 14.11
C CYS A 214 -1.15 -10.43 14.41
N ARG A 215 -2.42 -10.29 14.80
CA ARG A 215 -3.30 -11.40 15.18
C ARG A 215 -3.31 -12.59 14.17
N PRO A 216 -3.41 -12.40 12.84
CA PRO A 216 -3.35 -13.53 11.91
C PRO A 216 -2.02 -14.29 11.96
N CYS A 217 -0.88 -13.58 12.10
CA CYS A 217 0.43 -14.20 12.16
C CYS A 217 0.70 -14.90 13.49
N SER A 218 0.16 -14.38 14.60
CA SER A 218 0.35 -14.99 15.92
C SER A 218 -0.37 -16.33 16.08
N TYR A 219 -1.43 -16.59 15.31
CA TYR A 219 -2.13 -17.88 15.31
C TYR A 219 -1.46 -18.98 14.48
N LEU A 220 -0.42 -18.65 13.68
CA LEU A 220 0.22 -19.63 12.81
C LEU A 220 0.89 -20.77 13.58
N ASP A 221 1.51 -20.49 14.73
CA ASP A 221 2.13 -21.53 15.57
C ASP A 221 1.13 -22.61 15.95
N LYS A 222 -0.04 -22.20 16.44
CA LYS A 222 -1.11 -23.12 16.83
C LYS A 222 -1.61 -23.93 15.63
N TYR A 223 -1.82 -23.27 14.50
CA TYR A 223 -2.27 -23.94 13.27
C TYR A 223 -1.25 -24.98 12.77
N PHE A 224 0.04 -24.66 12.79
CA PHE A 224 1.10 -25.59 12.39
C PHE A 224 1.20 -26.78 13.33
N GLN A 225 1.11 -26.57 14.65
CA GLN A 225 1.10 -27.66 15.62
C GLN A 225 -0.09 -28.61 15.42
N GLU A 226 -1.29 -28.07 15.13
CA GLU A 226 -2.48 -28.88 14.85
C GLU A 226 -2.33 -29.68 13.54
N TRP A 227 -1.78 -29.05 12.49
CA TRP A 227 -1.49 -29.72 11.22
C TRP A 227 -0.48 -30.86 11.39
N MET A 228 0.61 -30.63 12.13
CA MET A 228 1.62 -31.66 12.39
C MET A 228 1.02 -32.84 13.17
N LYS A 229 0.13 -32.59 14.15
CA LYS A 229 -0.58 -33.65 14.89
C LYS A 229 -1.53 -34.47 14.02
N TYR A 230 -2.16 -33.86 13.01
CA TYR A 230 -3.08 -34.58 12.12
C TYR A 230 -2.32 -35.46 11.12
N ASN A 231 -1.30 -34.91 10.48
CA ASN A 231 -0.53 -35.63 9.45
C ASN A 231 0.45 -36.66 10.03
N SER A 232 0.94 -36.48 11.26
CA SER A 232 1.73 -37.52 11.95
C SER A 232 0.92 -38.78 12.27
N LYS A 233 -0.41 -38.66 12.44
CA LYS A 233 -1.30 -39.83 12.67
C LYS A 233 -1.53 -40.65 11.40
N GLU A 234 -1.57 -40.02 10.23
CA GLU A 234 -1.71 -40.73 8.95
C GLU A 234 -0.49 -41.62 8.64
N ILE A 235 0.70 -41.20 9.06
CA ILE A 235 1.94 -42.00 8.88
C ILE A 235 1.92 -43.28 9.72
N ILE A 236 1.26 -43.28 10.89
CA ILE A 236 1.20 -44.45 11.78
C ILE A 236 0.16 -45.48 11.33
N ILE A 237 -0.89 -45.05 10.61
CA ILE A 237 -1.97 -45.95 10.15
C ILE A 237 -1.61 -46.61 8.79
N SER A 238 -0.52 -46.17 8.16
CA SER A 238 -0.08 -46.64 6.84
C SER A 238 1.06 -47.69 6.88
N ASN A 239 1.49 -48.10 8.08
CA ASN A 239 2.49 -49.15 8.31
C ASN A 239 1.86 -50.37 8.98
#